data_AF-A0A7K8KHZ3-F1
#
_entry.id   AF-A0A7K8KHZ3-F1
#
_cell.length_a   1.000
_cell.length_b   1.000
_cell.length_c   1.000
_cell.angle_alpha   90.00
_cell.angle_beta   90.00
_cell.angle_gamma   90.00
#
_symmetry.space_group_name_H-M   'P 1'
#
loop_
_entity.id
_entity.type
_entity.pdbx_description
1 polymer ?
#
loop_
_entity_poly.entity_id
_entity_poly.type
_entity_poly.pdbx_seq_one_letter_code
_entity_poly.pdbx_strand_id
1 'polypeptide(L)'
;MWTAWCLAMYFFGARAKITQTSSLVVKEDENATLTCSQNDNHNSMYWYLQQPGKGLELLFHSIGANQEPEASVYSEYKANRLNLADFYLNILSVKMNHSAVYFCASSLDTTLQSHLLSLHK
;
A
#
# COMPACT_ATOMS: atom_id res chain seq x y z
N MET A 1 37.03 4.70 -27.89
CA MET A 1 35.90 5.64 -27.72
C MET A 1 34.56 4.92 -27.50
N TRP A 2 34.51 3.85 -26.68
CA TRP A 2 33.27 3.08 -26.42
C TRP A 2 32.94 2.95 -24.92
N THR A 3 33.88 3.32 -24.04
CA THR A 3 33.71 3.24 -22.57
C THR A 3 32.82 4.32 -21.99
N ALA A 4 32.65 5.44 -22.70
CA ALA A 4 31.81 6.55 -22.25
C ALA A 4 30.30 6.22 -22.29
N TRP A 5 29.88 5.28 -23.15
CA TRP A 5 28.47 4.89 -23.26
C TRP A 5 28.03 3.90 -22.18
N CYS A 6 28.94 3.14 -21.58
CA CYS A 6 28.62 2.23 -20.48
C CYS A 6 28.29 2.99 -19.17
N LEU A 7 28.88 4.18 -18.96
CA LEU A 7 28.62 4.98 -17.76
C LEU A 7 27.31 5.78 -17.85
N ALA A 8 26.81 6.05 -19.05
CA ALA A 8 25.54 6.75 -19.27
C ALA A 8 24.29 5.89 -18.94
N MET A 9 24.45 4.56 -18.86
CA MET A 9 23.35 3.61 -18.63
C MET A 9 23.13 3.28 -17.14
N TYR A 10 23.90 3.84 -16.21
CA TYR A 10 23.87 3.42 -14.80
C TYR A 10 22.91 4.22 -13.89
N PHE A 11 22.14 5.19 -14.41
CA PHE A 11 21.52 6.22 -13.55
C PHE A 11 19.99 6.40 -13.62
N PHE A 12 19.20 5.51 -14.22
CA PHE A 12 17.74 5.63 -14.18
C PHE A 12 17.05 4.39 -13.61
N GLY A 13 17.35 4.10 -12.35
CA GLY A 13 16.51 3.26 -11.50
C GLY A 13 16.21 4.00 -10.21
N ALA A 14 15.42 5.08 -10.28
CA ALA A 14 14.84 5.62 -9.06
C ALA A 14 13.92 4.52 -8.49
N ARG A 15 14.14 4.13 -7.23
CA ARG A 15 13.24 3.20 -6.55
C ARG A 15 12.14 4.04 -5.90
N ALA A 16 10.88 3.64 -6.09
CA ALA A 16 9.77 4.24 -5.38
C ALA A 16 10.03 4.32 -3.87
N LYS A 17 9.93 5.54 -3.34
CA LYS A 17 10.00 5.82 -1.91
C LYS A 17 8.59 5.93 -1.37
N ILE A 18 8.29 5.12 -0.36
CA ILE A 18 7.06 5.22 0.43
C ILE A 18 7.32 6.06 1.69
N THR A 19 6.42 7.00 1.96
CA THR A 19 6.35 7.72 3.24
C THR A 19 4.98 7.48 3.83
N GLN A 20 4.89 6.97 5.06
CA GLN A 20 3.60 6.69 5.71
C GLN A 20 3.58 7.18 7.16
N THR A 21 2.38 7.26 7.76
CA THR A 21 2.24 7.52 9.19
C THR A 21 3.03 6.48 10.01
N SER A 22 4.06 6.93 10.76
CA SER A 22 4.97 6.01 11.46
C SER A 22 4.34 5.34 12.68
N SER A 23 3.54 6.07 13.43
CA SER A 23 2.85 5.58 14.62
C SER A 23 1.68 6.50 14.94
N LEU A 24 0.55 5.92 15.34
CA LEU A 24 -0.64 6.67 15.71
C LEU A 24 -1.29 5.98 16.92
N VAL A 25 -1.56 6.75 17.96
CA VAL A 25 -2.27 6.29 19.16
C VAL A 25 -3.50 7.19 19.32
N VAL A 26 -4.68 6.57 19.32
CA VAL A 26 -5.98 7.24 19.47
C VAL A 26 -6.79 6.54 20.56
N LYS A 27 -7.82 7.21 21.06
CA LYS A 27 -8.75 6.57 22.01
C LYS A 27 -9.74 5.68 21.26
N GLU A 28 -10.34 4.73 21.98
CA GLU A 28 -11.48 3.99 21.43
C GLU A 28 -12.60 4.94 21.01
N ASP A 29 -13.38 4.53 20.01
CA ASP A 29 -14.47 5.27 19.38
C ASP A 29 -14.08 6.53 18.59
N GLU A 30 -12.82 6.97 18.66
CA GLU A 30 -12.29 8.00 17.77
C GLU A 30 -12.02 7.44 16.37
N ASN A 31 -12.00 8.32 15.37
CA ASN A 31 -11.57 7.95 14.02
C ASN A 31 -10.05 8.11 13.90
N ALA A 32 -9.41 7.22 13.15
CA ALA A 32 -8.00 7.33 12.81
C ALA A 32 -7.82 7.46 11.30
N THR A 33 -6.83 8.24 10.87
CA THR A 33 -6.43 8.34 9.47
C THR A 33 -4.94 8.06 9.36
N LEU A 34 -4.59 7.04 8.58
CA LEU A 34 -3.23 6.73 8.17
C LEU A 34 -3.00 7.26 6.77
N THR A 35 -1.85 7.89 6.57
CA THR A 35 -1.43 8.44 5.29
C THR A 35 -0.31 7.60 4.69
N CYS A 36 -0.32 7.49 3.37
CA CYS A 36 0.77 6.93 2.59
C CYS A 36 1.00 7.78 1.34
N SER A 37 2.26 8.10 1.05
CA SER A 37 2.66 8.87 -0.12
C SER A 37 3.81 8.18 -0.86
N GLN A 38 3.79 8.22 -2.19
CA GLN A 38 4.80 7.69 -3.10
C GLN A 38 5.30 8.77 -4.08
N ASN A 39 6.52 8.62 -4.61
CA ASN A 39 7.19 9.65 -5.44
C ASN A 39 7.59 9.19 -6.87
N ASP A 40 7.06 8.07 -7.34
CA ASP A 40 7.46 7.36 -8.55
C ASP A 40 6.27 7.09 -9.50
N ASN A 41 5.18 7.84 -9.36
CA ASN A 41 3.98 7.76 -10.21
C ASN A 41 3.42 6.34 -10.41
N HIS A 42 3.57 5.48 -9.40
CA HIS A 42 3.03 4.13 -9.40
C HIS A 42 1.51 4.13 -9.57
N ASN A 43 1.01 3.32 -10.51
CA ASN A 43 -0.43 3.21 -10.76
C ASN A 43 -1.15 2.51 -9.61
N SER A 44 -0.52 1.51 -9.00
CA SER A 44 -1.12 0.73 -7.93
C SER A 44 -0.61 1.12 -6.55
N MET A 45 -1.50 1.17 -5.57
CA MET A 45 -1.15 1.31 -4.15
C MET A 45 -1.99 0.37 -3.28
N TYR A 46 -1.41 -0.06 -2.17
CA TYR A 46 -1.95 -1.11 -1.31
C TYR A 46 -1.87 -0.69 0.14
N TRP A 47 -2.88 -1.06 0.92
CA TRP A 47 -2.83 -1.08 2.37
C TRP A 47 -2.90 -2.53 2.85
N TYR A 48 -1.93 -2.93 3.65
CA TYR A 48 -1.89 -4.21 4.33
C TYR A 48 -2.01 -4.02 5.84
N LEU A 49 -2.66 -4.98 6.48
CA LEU A 49 -2.73 -5.15 7.92
C LEU A 49 -1.83 -6.31 8.35
N GLN A 50 -1.12 -6.15 9.45
CA GLN A 50 -0.44 -7.24 10.13
C GLN A 50 -0.80 -7.23 11.61
N GLN A 51 -1.64 -8.18 12.01
CA GLN A 51 -1.91 -8.46 13.41
C GLN A 51 -0.75 -9.27 14.03
N PRO A 52 -0.51 -9.17 15.35
CA PRO A 52 0.51 -9.95 16.04
C PRO A 52 0.38 -11.46 15.75
N GLY A 53 1.46 -12.08 15.27
CA GLY A 53 1.49 -13.51 14.96
C GLY A 53 0.76 -13.93 13.67
N LYS A 54 0.23 -13.00 12.89
CA LYS A 54 -0.41 -13.27 11.58
C LYS A 54 0.44 -12.81 10.40
N GLY A 55 0.12 -13.35 9.22
CA GLY A 55 0.68 -12.87 7.95
C GLY A 55 0.15 -11.50 7.55
N LEU A 56 0.68 -10.95 6.45
CA LEU A 56 0.14 -9.75 5.83
C LEU A 56 -1.22 -10.06 5.21
N GLU A 57 -2.21 -9.24 5.54
CA GLU A 57 -3.55 -9.28 4.99
C GLU A 57 -3.80 -8.02 4.18
N LEU A 58 -4.20 -8.15 2.91
CA LEU A 58 -4.56 -7.00 2.09
C LEU A 58 -5.86 -6.42 2.63
N LEU A 59 -5.90 -5.12 2.95
CA LEU A 59 -7.13 -4.40 3.30
C LEU A 59 -7.75 -3.73 2.09
N PHE A 60 -6.94 -2.96 1.36
CA PHE A 60 -7.38 -2.23 0.17
C PHE A 60 -6.31 -2.20 -0.91
N HIS A 61 -6.77 -2.19 -2.15
CA HIS A 61 -5.95 -1.93 -3.32
C HIS A 61 -6.61 -0.88 -4.22
N SER A 62 -5.80 -0.03 -4.83
CA SER A 62 -6.25 0.92 -5.86
C SER A 62 -5.31 0.85 -7.05
N ILE A 63 -5.87 0.78 -8.26
CA ILE A 63 -5.13 0.74 -9.55
C ILE A 63 -5.00 2.10 -10.24
N GLY A 64 -5.47 3.18 -9.61
CA GLY A 64 -5.42 4.52 -10.20
C GLY A 64 -5.88 5.62 -9.25
N ALA A 65 -5.78 6.87 -9.69
CA ALA A 65 -6.31 8.01 -8.96
C ALA A 65 -7.82 8.16 -9.21
N ASN A 66 -8.56 8.65 -8.21
CA ASN A 66 -10.00 8.92 -8.27
C ASN A 66 -10.86 7.71 -8.61
N GLN A 67 -10.38 6.52 -8.23
CA GLN A 67 -11.13 5.27 -8.34
C GLN A 67 -11.44 4.77 -6.92
N GLU A 68 -12.61 4.16 -6.75
CA GLU A 68 -12.97 3.52 -5.49
C GLU A 68 -12.00 2.36 -5.23
N PRO A 69 -11.24 2.39 -4.12
CA PRO A 69 -10.32 1.30 -3.81
C PRO A 69 -11.09 0.02 -3.51
N GLU A 70 -10.64 -1.10 -4.07
CA GLU A 70 -11.23 -2.42 -3.84
C GLU A 70 -10.89 -2.91 -2.43
N ALA A 71 -11.92 -3.28 -1.67
CA ALA A 71 -11.83 -3.71 -0.28
C ALA A 71 -11.82 -5.24 -0.14
N SER A 72 -11.12 -5.75 0.87
CA SER A 72 -10.95 -7.19 1.07
C SER A 72 -11.96 -7.87 1.99
N VAL A 73 -12.85 -7.15 2.71
CA VAL A 73 -14.08 -7.63 3.43
C VAL A 73 -14.48 -6.71 4.63
N TYR A 74 -13.67 -5.75 5.04
CA TYR A 74 -13.91 -4.98 6.28
C TYR A 74 -14.69 -3.66 6.11
N SER A 75 -15.77 -3.49 6.86
CA SER A 75 -16.69 -2.33 6.75
C SER A 75 -16.26 -1.09 7.52
N GLU A 76 -15.50 -1.29 8.58
CA GLU A 76 -15.01 -0.26 9.52
C GLU A 76 -13.80 0.50 8.98
N TYR A 77 -13.19 -0.01 7.91
CA TYR A 77 -12.12 0.65 7.20
C TYR A 77 -12.65 1.30 5.91
N LYS A 78 -12.10 2.47 5.58
CA LYS A 78 -12.38 3.17 4.32
C LYS A 78 -11.08 3.67 3.73
N ALA A 79 -10.83 3.36 2.46
CA ALA A 79 -9.68 3.88 1.76
C ALA A 79 -10.08 4.95 0.73
N ASN A 80 -9.22 5.93 0.50
CA ASN A 80 -9.43 6.97 -0.50
C ASN A 80 -8.12 7.32 -1.21
N ARG A 81 -8.18 7.41 -2.54
CA ARG A 81 -7.04 7.75 -3.39
C ARG A 81 -7.43 8.81 -4.40
N LEU A 82 -7.15 10.07 -4.08
CA LEU A 82 -7.52 11.23 -4.91
C LEU A 82 -6.49 11.53 -6.02
N ASN A 83 -5.25 11.10 -5.84
CA ASN A 83 -4.16 11.32 -6.77
C ASN A 83 -3.23 10.09 -6.76
N LEU A 84 -2.27 10.02 -7.69
CA LEU A 84 -1.38 8.86 -7.75
C LEU A 84 -0.39 8.80 -6.58
N ALA A 85 -0.05 9.96 -6.00
CA ALA A 85 0.95 10.08 -4.95
C ALA A 85 0.41 9.60 -3.59
N ASP A 86 -0.84 9.89 -3.23
CA ASP A 86 -1.36 9.72 -1.87
C ASP A 86 -2.46 8.67 -1.77
N PHE A 87 -2.36 7.79 -0.78
CA PHE A 87 -3.38 6.80 -0.44
C PHE A 87 -3.72 6.83 1.05
N TYR A 88 -4.95 7.21 1.37
CA TYR A 88 -5.44 7.38 2.73
C TYR A 88 -6.20 6.14 3.20
N LEU A 89 -5.96 5.70 4.43
CA LEU A 89 -6.73 4.68 5.13
C LEU A 89 -7.39 5.29 6.36
N ASN A 90 -8.72 5.28 6.40
CA ASN A 90 -9.51 5.75 7.52
C ASN A 90 -10.07 4.54 8.28
N ILE A 91 -9.94 4.56 9.60
CA ILE A 91 -10.48 3.57 10.52
C ILE A 91 -11.56 4.29 11.33
N LEU A 92 -12.81 3.86 11.17
CA LEU A 92 -13.94 4.49 11.85
C LEU A 92 -14.19 3.82 13.20
N SER A 93 -14.49 4.61 14.24
CA SER A 93 -14.79 4.12 15.59
C SER A 93 -13.78 3.07 16.05
N VAL A 94 -12.53 3.50 16.28
CA VAL A 94 -11.40 2.61 16.57
C VAL A 94 -11.68 1.75 17.80
N LYS A 95 -11.29 0.48 17.71
CA LYS A 95 -11.41 -0.54 18.77
C LYS A 95 -10.05 -1.19 19.03
N MET A 96 -9.90 -1.87 20.17
CA MET A 96 -8.65 -2.54 20.54
C MET A 96 -8.15 -3.55 19.51
N ASN A 97 -9.06 -4.25 18.82
CA ASN A 97 -8.71 -5.22 17.77
C ASN A 97 -8.16 -4.57 16.49
N HIS A 98 -8.24 -3.24 16.34
CA HIS A 98 -7.59 -2.49 15.26
C HIS A 98 -6.12 -2.18 15.59
N SER A 99 -5.64 -2.50 16.79
CA SER A 99 -4.22 -2.36 17.15
C SER A 99 -3.39 -3.38 16.39
N ALA A 100 -2.56 -2.88 15.45
CA ALA A 100 -1.80 -3.68 14.52
C ALA A 100 -0.73 -2.82 13.84
N VAL A 101 0.11 -3.46 13.02
CA VAL A 101 0.99 -2.75 12.10
C VAL A 101 0.29 -2.62 10.74
N TYR A 102 0.30 -1.42 10.18
CA TYR A 102 -0.26 -1.13 8.87
C TYR A 102 0.87 -0.82 7.90
N PHE A 103 0.87 -1.48 6.74
CA PHE A 103 1.89 -1.30 5.72
C PHE A 103 1.29 -0.76 4.43
N CYS A 104 1.90 0.29 3.91
CA CYS A 104 1.63 0.76 2.57
C CYS A 104 2.68 0.25 1.57
N ALA A 105 2.23 -0.10 0.37
CA ALA A 105 3.09 -0.42 -0.76
C ALA A 105 2.56 0.22 -2.04
N SER A 106 3.40 0.32 -3.06
CA SER A 106 3.01 0.79 -4.39
C SER A 106 3.72 -0.01 -5.49
N SER A 107 3.10 -0.07 -6.67
CA SER A 107 3.65 -0.73 -7.85
C SER A 107 3.28 0.02 -9.13
N LEU A 108 4.17 0.02 -10.13
CA LEU A 108 3.88 0.59 -11.45
C LEU A 108 2.75 -0.18 -12.14
N ASP A 109 2.76 -1.51 -12.04
CA ASP A 109 1.73 -2.40 -12.59
C ASP A 109 1.33 -3.46 -11.55
N THR A 110 0.07 -3.88 -11.57
CA THR A 110 -0.36 -5.08 -10.82
C THR A 110 -0.06 -6.29 -11.68
N THR A 111 0.99 -7.06 -11.35
CA THR A 111 1.17 -8.36 -11.99
C THR A 111 0.01 -9.26 -11.58
N LEU A 112 -0.83 -9.65 -12.53
CA LEU A 112 -1.85 -10.66 -12.30
C LEU A 112 -1.11 -11.98 -12.07
N GLN A 113 -0.89 -12.34 -10.80
CA GLN A 113 -0.23 -13.60 -10.47
C GLN A 113 -1.23 -14.71 -10.76
N SER A 114 -1.17 -15.27 -11.97
CA SER A 114 -1.87 -16.50 -12.31
C SER A 114 -1.26 -17.62 -11.49
N HIS A 115 -1.75 -17.79 -10.26
CA HIS A 115 -1.40 -18.90 -9.41
C HIS A 115 -1.94 -20.19 -10.05
N LEU A 116 -1.18 -20.77 -10.99
CA LEU A 116 -1.11 -22.22 -11.11
C LEU A 116 -0.37 -22.72 -9.86
N LEU A 117 -1.04 -22.69 -8.70
CA LEU A 117 -0.63 -23.49 -7.56
C LEU A 117 -0.88 -24.95 -7.93
N SER A 118 0.07 -25.55 -8.64
CA SER A 118 0.10 -26.99 -8.79
C SER A 118 0.52 -27.58 -7.44
N LEU A 119 -0.50 -28.01 -6.70
CA LEU A 119 -0.44 -29.01 -5.64
C LEU A 119 0.57 -30.11 -6.01
N HIS A 120 1.72 -30.14 -5.35
CA HIS A 120 2.51 -31.35 -5.26
C HIS A 120 2.13 -32.06 -3.95
N LYS A 121 1.62 -33.28 -4.13
CA LYS A 121 1.28 -34.25 -3.09
C LYS A 121 2.53 -35.01 -2.65
#